data_AF-A0AA43I7I9-F1
#
_entry.id   AF-A0AA43I7I9-F1
#
_cell.length_a   1.000
_cell.length_b   1.000
_cell.length_c   1.000
_cell.angle_alpha   90.00
_cell.angle_beta   90.00
_cell.angle_gamma   90.00
#
_symmetry.space_group_name_H-M   'P 1'
#
loop_
_entity.id
_entity.type
_entity.pdbx_description
1 polymer ?
#
loop_
_entity_poly.entity_id
_entity_poly.type
_entity_poly.pdbx_seq_one_letter_code
_entity_poly.pdbx_strand_id
1 'polypeptide(L)' 'MSNTFRYILTTLMKIIIVLILVVLFFAVGTMIGYGIIGDGKATDVFRPDLWRHITAFFK' A
#
# COMPACT_ATOMS: atom_id res chain seq x y z
N MET A 1 1.46 -13.64 34.88
CA MET A 1 0.78 -12.60 34.08
C MET A 1 1.68 -11.97 32.99
N SER A 2 2.83 -12.56 32.65
CA SER A 2 3.78 -12.06 31.62
C SER A 2 3.57 -12.67 30.22
N ASN A 3 2.95 -13.85 30.13
CA ASN A 3 2.81 -14.60 28.87
C ASN A 3 1.75 -13.98 27.94
N THR A 4 0.65 -13.46 28.50
CA THR A 4 -0.42 -12.79 27.74
C THR A 4 0.05 -11.50 27.07
N PHE A 5 0.85 -10.69 27.78
CA PHE A 5 1.38 -9.44 27.23
C PHE A 5 2.32 -9.68 26.04
N ARG A 6 3.22 -10.68 26.14
CA ARG A 6 4.10 -11.09 25.03
C ARG A 6 3.30 -11.59 23.83
N TYR A 7 2.20 -12.31 24.07
CA TYR A 7 1.30 -12.79 23.02
C TYR A 7 0.58 -11.64 22.28
N ILE A 8 0.06 -10.66 23.01
CA ILE A 8 -0.59 -9.48 22.42
C ILE A 8 0.42 -8.69 21.58
N LEU A 9 1.61 -8.41 22.12
CA LEU A 9 2.65 -7.66 21.41
C LEU A 9 3.10 -8.38 20.13
N THR A 10 3.29 -9.70 20.19
CA THR A 10 3.67 -10.51 19.02
C THR A 10 2.58 -10.49 17.96
N THR A 11 1.31 -10.54 18.37
CA THR A 11 0.17 -10.47 17.45
C THR A 11 0.07 -9.11 16.78
N LEU A 12 0.23 -8.02 17.52
CA LEU A 12 0.25 -6.67 16.95
C LEU A 12 1.39 -6.47 15.96
N MET A 13 2.59 -7.01 16.24
CA MET A 13 3.71 -6.99 15.30
C MET A 13 3.38 -7.71 14.00
N LYS A 14 2.74 -8.90 14.07
CA LYS A 14 2.29 -9.61 12.86
C LYS A 14 1.28 -8.80 12.06
N ILE A 15 0.33 -8.15 12.72
CA ILE A 15 -0.67 -7.30 12.06
C ILE A 15 0.01 -6.14 11.35
N ILE A 16 0.97 -5.47 11.99
CA ILE A 16 1.72 -4.36 11.38
C ILE A 16 2.48 -4.85 10.15
N ILE A 17 3.15 -6.01 10.23
CA ILE A 17 3.88 -6.61 9.09
C ILE A 17 2.91 -6.89 7.93
N VAL A 18 1.76 -7.50 8.21
CA VAL A 18 0.74 -7.76 7.18
C VAL A 18 0.24 -6.45 6.56
N LEU A 19 0.01 -5.41 7.36
CA LEU A 19 -0.45 -4.11 6.88
C LEU A 19 0.60 -3.45 5.98
N ILE A 20 1.88 -3.52 6.35
CA ILE A 20 2.99 -3.04 5.50
C ILE A 20 3.04 -3.82 4.18
N LEU A 21 2.89 -5.15 4.23
CA LEU A 21 2.84 -5.97 3.02
C LEU A 21 1.68 -5.58 2.12
N VAL A 22 0.49 -5.35 2.67
CA VAL A 22 -0.68 -4.91 1.90
C VAL A 22 -0.40 -3.57 1.20
N VAL A 23 0.18 -2.60 1.89
CA VAL A 23 0.56 -1.30 1.29
C VAL A 23 1.61 -1.49 0.19
N LEU A 24 2.58 -2.38 0.41
CA LEU A 24 3.62 -2.69 -0.59
C LEU A 24 3.01 -3.35 -1.83
N PHE A 25 2.15 -4.36 -1.67
CA PHE A 25 1.45 -5.01 -2.77
C PHE A 25 0.54 -4.03 -3.52
N PHE A 26 -0.12 -3.12 -2.81
CA PHE A 26 -0.91 -2.07 -3.43
C PHE A 26 -0.05 -1.12 -4.27
N ALA A 27 1.09 -0.67 -3.75
CA ALA A 27 2.03 0.17 -4.49
C ALA A 27 2.58 -0.54 -5.73
N VAL A 28 2.97 -1.81 -5.61
CA VAL A 28 3.46 -2.61 -6.75
C VAL A 28 2.34 -2.84 -7.78
N GLY A 29 1.13 -3.18 -7.33
CA GLY A 29 -0.02 -3.39 -8.22
C GLY A 29 -0.39 -2.13 -8.99
N THR A 30 -0.34 -0.97 -8.34
CA THR A 30 -0.60 0.33 -8.99
C THR A 30 0.55 0.74 -9.93
N MET A 31 1.81 0.43 -9.60
CA MET A 31 2.94 0.60 -10.52
C MET A 31 2.80 -0.22 -11.79
N ILE A 32 2.40 -1.48 -11.65
CA ILE A 32 2.16 -2.37 -12.78
C ILE A 32 0.96 -1.87 -13.60
N GLY A 33 -0.15 -1.55 -12.94
CA GLY A 33 -1.37 -1.07 -13.59
C GLY A 33 -1.19 0.27 -14.31
N TYR A 34 -0.56 1.25 -13.68
CA TYR A 34 -0.35 2.58 -14.27
C TYR A 34 0.82 2.62 -15.25
N GLY A 35 1.86 1.81 -15.03
CA GLY A 35 3.11 1.89 -15.79
C GLY A 35 3.32 0.83 -16.87
N ILE A 36 2.72 -0.34 -16.74
CA ILE A 36 2.79 -1.40 -17.76
C ILE A 36 1.51 -1.44 -18.59
N ILE A 37 0.34 -1.32 -17.93
CA ILE A 37 -0.96 -1.34 -18.61
C ILE A 37 -1.36 0.07 -19.06
N GLY A 38 -1.11 1.07 -18.22
CA GLY A 38 -1.16 2.47 -18.61
C GLY A 38 0.18 2.90 -19.22
N ASP A 39 0.15 3.80 -20.20
CA ASP A 39 1.35 4.40 -20.81
C ASP A 39 2.08 5.39 -19.86
N GLY A 40 1.89 5.26 -18.55
CA GLY A 40 2.48 6.11 -17.52
C GLY A 40 3.85 5.63 -17.08
N LYS A 41 4.58 6.44 -16.29
CA LYS A 41 5.79 5.94 -15.60
C LYS A 41 5.37 5.29 -14.30
N ALA A 42 5.81 4.06 -14.04
CA ALA A 42 5.52 3.34 -12.81
C ALA A 42 5.84 4.16 -11.53
N THR A 43 6.89 4.99 -11.56
CA THR A 43 7.27 5.83 -10.42
C THR A 43 6.34 7.01 -10.16
N ASP A 44 5.49 7.41 -11.11
CA ASP A 44 4.52 8.49 -10.92
C ASP A 44 3.40 8.10 -9.94
N VAL A 45 3.26 6.82 -9.60
CA VAL A 45 2.36 6.32 -8.55
C VAL A 45 2.64 6.94 -7.18
N PHE A 46 3.88 7.38 -6.93
CA PHE A 46 4.23 8.10 -5.70
C PHE A 46 3.91 9.59 -5.75
N ARG A 47 3.48 10.12 -6.90
CA ARG A 47 3.19 11.55 -7.06
C ARG A 47 1.73 11.83 -6.70
N PRO A 48 1.47 12.77 -5.76
CA PRO A 48 0.11 13.10 -5.37
C PRO A 48 -0.73 13.68 -6.52
N ASP A 49 -0.09 14.28 -7.53
CA ASP A 49 -0.77 14.83 -8.71
C ASP A 49 -1.49 13.75 -9.53
N LEU A 50 -0.92 12.54 -9.63
CA LEU A 50 -1.54 11.41 -10.34
C LEU A 50 -2.86 11.02 -9.65
N TRP A 51 -2.84 10.91 -8.33
CA TRP A 51 -4.03 10.56 -7.55
C TRP A 51 -5.11 11.63 -7.63
N ARG A 52 -4.73 12.92 -7.69
CA ARG A 52 -5.69 14.01 -7.96
C ARG A 52 -6.34 13.86 -9.33
N HIS A 53 -5.58 13.49 -10.36
CA HIS A 53 -6.11 13.23 -11.69
C HIS A 53 -7.08 12.02 -11.70
N ILE A 54 -6.70 10.91 -11.06
CA ILE A 54 -7.53 9.70 -10.94
C ILE A 54 -8.82 10.01 -10.15
N THR A 55 -8.72 10.69 -9.02
CA THR A 55 -9.89 11.03 -8.20
C THR A 55 -10.81 12.05 -8.86
N ALA A 56 -10.26 12.95 -9.69
CA ALA A 56 -11.05 13.85 -10.51
C ALA A 56 -11.86 13.12 -11.59
N PHE A 57 -11.40 11.98 -12.09
CA PHE A 57 -12.15 11.16 -13.04
C PHE A 57 -13.46 10.61 -12.47
N PHE A 58 -13.51 10.34 -11.15
CA PHE A 58 -14.70 9.80 -10.49
C PHE A 58 -15.71 10.87 -10.02
N LYS A 59 -15.42 12.15 -10.28
CA LYS A 59 -16.32 13.26 -9.97
C LYS A 59 -17.20 13.57 -11.18
#